data_AF-A0A355UFY5-F1
#
_entry.id   AF-A0A355UFY5-F1
#
_cell.length_a   1.000
_cell.length_b   1.000
_cell.length_c   1.000
_cell.angle_alpha   90.00
_cell.angle_beta   90.00
_cell.angle_gamma   90.00
#
_symmetry.space_group_name_H-M   'P 1'
#
loop_
_entity.id
_entity.type
_entity.pdbx_description
1 polymer ?
#
loop_
_entity_poly.entity_id
_entity_poly.type
_entity_poly.pdbx_seq_one_letter_code
_entity_poly.pdbx_strand_id
1 'polypeptide(L)'
;MENNITPIFPAFFFPNVEYFMNLRKFDTISIETCENFPKQTFRNRTYILSANGILSINVPLIKATNIKQKTSEIRISYTENWNIKAWRTITSAYSKSIYFEYFEDDIKNFFTNKYEKLIDLNLDI
;
A
#
# COMPACT_ATOMS: atom_id res chain seq x y z
N MET A 1 -12.40 28.43 -21.38
CA MET A 1 -12.33 27.71 -20.10
C MET A 1 -11.54 26.46 -20.38
N GLU A 2 -10.26 26.41 -20.02
CA GLU A 2 -9.49 25.17 -20.14
C GLU A 2 -10.10 24.13 -19.20
N ASN A 3 -10.52 23.01 -19.76
CA ASN A 3 -10.94 21.86 -18.98
C ASN A 3 -9.70 21.34 -18.25
N ASN A 4 -9.52 21.76 -17.00
CA ASN A 4 -8.50 21.21 -16.13
C ASN A 4 -8.94 19.78 -15.76
N ILE A 5 -8.51 18.79 -16.56
CA ILE A 5 -8.82 17.38 -16.31
C ILE A 5 -7.97 16.93 -15.13
N THR A 6 -8.60 16.73 -13.97
CA THR A 6 -7.94 16.12 -12.82
C THR A 6 -7.81 14.62 -13.06
N PRO A 7 -6.59 14.07 -13.15
CA PRO A 7 -6.40 12.63 -13.31
C PRO A 7 -6.80 11.88 -12.04
N ILE A 8 -7.28 10.66 -12.23
CA ILE A 8 -7.71 9.77 -11.16
C ILE A 8 -6.69 8.64 -11.04
N PHE A 9 -6.17 8.45 -9.83
CA PHE A 9 -5.22 7.39 -9.50
C PHE A 9 -5.82 6.39 -8.51
N PRO A 10 -5.51 5.10 -8.61
CA PRO A 10 -5.92 4.13 -7.61
C PRO A 10 -5.12 4.28 -6.31
N ALA A 11 -5.72 3.90 -5.18
CA ALA A 11 -5.02 3.81 -3.90
C ALA A 11 -4.21 2.50 -3.82
N PHE A 12 -2.88 2.58 -3.94
CA PHE A 12 -1.99 1.43 -3.89
C PHE A 12 -1.31 1.30 -2.53
N PHE A 13 -1.10 0.06 -2.10
CA PHE A 13 -0.27 -0.26 -0.95
C PHE A 13 1.20 -0.30 -1.41
N PHE A 14 2.00 0.68 -0.97
CA PHE A 14 3.38 0.93 -1.39
C PHE A 14 3.55 0.87 -2.92
N PRO A 15 3.12 1.93 -3.63
CA PRO A 15 3.21 2.02 -5.08
C PRO A 15 4.65 1.88 -5.60
N ASN A 16 4.79 1.45 -6.86
CA ASN A 16 6.09 1.43 -7.52
C ASN A 16 6.51 2.84 -7.98
N VAL A 17 7.76 2.98 -8.42
CA VAL A 17 8.31 4.25 -8.92
C VAL A 17 7.50 4.81 -10.09
N GLU A 18 6.99 3.95 -10.98
CA GLU A 18 6.18 4.39 -12.14
C GLU A 18 4.89 5.09 -11.72
N TYR A 19 4.22 4.63 -10.66
CA TYR A 19 3.04 5.29 -10.12
C TYR A 19 3.37 6.72 -9.70
N PHE A 20 4.44 6.91 -8.92
CA PHE A 20 4.87 8.23 -8.46
C PHE A 20 5.38 9.12 -9.61
N MET A 21 6.06 8.55 -10.60
CA MET A 21 6.48 9.28 -11.81
C MET A 21 5.28 9.81 -12.60
N ASN A 22 4.18 9.07 -12.66
CA ASN A 22 2.96 9.55 -13.31
C ASN A 22 2.21 10.57 -12.44
N LEU A 23 2.18 10.37 -11.13
CA LEU A 23 1.53 11.26 -10.18
C LEU A 23 2.18 12.66 -10.18
N ARG A 24 3.53 12.71 -10.24
CA ARG A 24 4.32 13.95 -10.30
C ARG A 24 4.04 14.84 -11.52
N LYS A 25 3.40 14.32 -12.58
CA LYS A 25 3.09 15.10 -13.80
C LYS A 25 1.95 16.11 -13.60
N PHE A 26 1.27 16.09 -12.46
CA PHE A 26 0.06 16.86 -12.23
C PHE A 26 0.12 17.58 -10.88
N ASP A 27 -0.31 18.85 -10.86
CA ASP A 27 -0.38 19.66 -9.62
C ASP A 27 -1.54 19.24 -8.70
N THR A 28 -2.57 18.63 -9.28
CA THR A 28 -3.75 18.15 -8.55
C THR A 28 -4.15 16.80 -9.11
N ILE A 29 -4.41 15.85 -8.20
CA ILE A 29 -4.85 14.49 -8.52
C ILE A 29 -6.03 14.12 -7.64
N SER A 30 -6.81 13.14 -8.07
CA SER A 30 -7.85 12.50 -7.26
C SER A 30 -7.50 11.05 -7.01
N ILE A 31 -7.74 10.54 -5.81
CA ILE A 31 -7.60 9.11 -5.50
C ILE A 31 -8.97 8.44 -5.64
N GLU A 32 -9.02 7.33 -6.38
CA GLU A 32 -10.22 6.51 -6.56
C GLU A 32 -10.51 5.66 -5.32
N THR A 33 -11.66 5.91 -4.68
CA THR A 33 -12.11 5.20 -3.47
C THR A 33 -13.42 4.43 -3.63
N CYS A 34 -14.15 4.70 -4.72
CA CYS A 34 -15.49 4.22 -5.01
C CYS A 34 -15.50 3.00 -5.96
N GLU A 35 -14.36 2.62 -6.52
CA GLU A 35 -14.24 1.40 -7.34
C GLU A 35 -14.63 0.14 -6.53
N ASN A 36 -15.09 -0.88 -7.25
CA ASN A 36 -15.21 -2.23 -6.68
C ASN A 36 -13.81 -2.80 -6.50
N PHE A 37 -13.53 -3.35 -5.31
CA PHE A 37 -12.19 -3.78 -4.95
C PHE A 37 -11.61 -4.84 -5.91
N PRO A 38 -10.54 -4.51 -6.66
CA PRO A 38 -9.92 -5.45 -7.58
C PRO A 38 -8.96 -6.38 -6.83
N LYS A 39 -9.32 -7.67 -6.73
CA LYS A 39 -8.50 -8.68 -6.05
C LYS A 39 -7.17 -8.93 -6.77
N GLN A 40 -6.16 -9.36 -6.01
CA GLN A 40 -4.82 -9.72 -6.53
C GLN A 40 -4.13 -8.58 -7.29
N THR A 41 -4.29 -7.36 -6.82
CA THR A 41 -3.69 -6.16 -7.41
C THR A 41 -2.86 -5.40 -6.37
N PHE A 42 -2.18 -4.34 -6.80
CA PHE A 42 -1.41 -3.46 -5.93
C PHE A 42 -2.23 -2.69 -4.87
N ARG A 43 -3.57 -2.86 -4.83
CA ARG A 43 -4.40 -2.25 -3.77
C ARG A 43 -4.05 -2.79 -2.39
N ASN A 44 -3.60 -4.05 -2.28
CA ASN A 44 -3.30 -4.69 -0.99
C ASN A 44 -1.99 -5.51 -1.01
N ARG A 45 -1.15 -5.34 -2.03
CA ARG A 45 0.15 -6.02 -2.11
C ARG A 45 1.21 -5.14 -2.73
N THR A 46 2.45 -5.36 -2.32
CA THR A 46 3.62 -4.78 -2.95
C THR A 46 4.71 -5.85 -3.13
N TYR A 47 5.72 -5.52 -3.93
CA TYR A 47 6.89 -6.36 -4.13
C TYR A 47 8.15 -5.63 -3.71
N ILE A 48 9.03 -6.34 -3.04
CA ILE A 48 10.34 -5.83 -2.63
C ILE A 48 11.43 -6.78 -3.10
N LEU A 49 12.64 -6.26 -3.26
CA LEU A 49 13.81 -7.06 -3.52
C LEU A 49 14.45 -7.49 -2.20
N SER A 50 14.87 -8.75 -2.12
CA SER A 50 15.64 -9.28 -1.00
C SER A 50 16.87 -10.03 -1.51
N ALA A 51 17.76 -10.44 -0.60
CA ALA A 51 18.90 -11.29 -0.94
C ALA A 51 18.49 -12.60 -1.64
N ASN A 52 17.27 -13.09 -1.41
CA ASN A 52 16.73 -14.32 -2.01
C ASN A 52 15.82 -14.05 -3.22
N GLY A 53 15.87 -12.84 -3.79
CA GLY A 53 15.02 -12.42 -4.91
C GLY A 53 13.78 -11.65 -4.47
N ILE A 54 12.77 -11.61 -5.36
CA ILE A 54 11.57 -10.80 -5.17
C ILE A 54 10.66 -11.45 -4.12
N LEU A 55 10.26 -10.67 -3.12
CA LEU A 55 9.27 -11.05 -2.11
C LEU A 55 8.00 -10.23 -2.28
N SER A 56 6.86 -10.85 -1.97
CA SER A 56 5.57 -10.17 -1.94
C SER A 56 5.13 -9.92 -0.51
N ILE A 57 4.81 -8.68 -0.19
CA ILE A 57 4.15 -8.30 1.05
C ILE A 57 2.67 -8.09 0.73
N ASN A 58 1.79 -8.81 1.41
CA ASN A 58 0.35 -8.75 1.20
C ASN A 58 -0.34 -8.33 2.49
N VAL A 59 -1.24 -7.35 2.40
CA VAL A 59 -2.16 -6.97 3.47
C VAL A 59 -3.33 -7.94 3.43
N PRO A 60 -3.50 -8.82 4.44
CA PRO A 60 -4.62 -9.73 4.50
C PRO A 60 -5.91 -8.96 4.76
N LEU A 61 -6.98 -9.38 4.10
CA LEU A 61 -8.27 -8.71 4.14
C LEU A 61 -9.31 -9.62 4.78
N ILE A 62 -10.28 -9.03 5.46
CA ILE A 62 -11.46 -9.78 5.91
C ILE A 62 -12.18 -10.31 4.67
N LYS A 63 -12.59 -11.59 4.69
CA LYS A 63 -13.31 -12.20 3.57
C LYS A 63 -14.54 -11.35 3.22
N ALA A 64 -14.61 -10.92 1.97
CA ALA A 64 -15.77 -10.19 1.46
C ALA A 64 -17.03 -11.06 1.58
N THR A 65 -18.09 -10.49 2.15
CA THR A 65 -19.41 -11.13 2.22
C THR A 65 -20.16 -11.04 0.88
N ASN A 66 -19.79 -10.09 0.02
CA ASN A 66 -20.40 -9.84 -1.28
C ASN A 66 -19.36 -9.88 -2.42
N ILE A 67 -19.80 -10.16 -3.64
CA ILE A 67 -18.93 -10.24 -4.85
C ILE A 67 -18.39 -8.86 -5.26
N LYS A 68 -19.13 -7.77 -4.96
CA LYS A 68 -18.79 -6.38 -5.33
C LYS A 68 -18.78 -5.50 -4.08
N GLN A 69 -17.64 -5.47 -3.39
CA GLN A 69 -17.42 -4.60 -2.23
C GLN A 69 -16.62 -3.36 -2.66
N LYS A 70 -17.02 -2.18 -2.21
CA LYS A 70 -16.30 -0.93 -2.52
C LYS A 70 -14.94 -0.91 -1.83
N THR A 71 -13.93 -0.35 -2.46
CA THR A 71 -12.58 -0.22 -1.88
C THR A 71 -12.61 0.49 -0.53
N SER A 72 -13.44 1.53 -0.38
CA SER A 72 -13.63 2.27 0.89
C SER A 72 -14.23 1.45 2.05
N GLU A 73 -14.77 0.27 1.78
CA GLU A 73 -15.38 -0.63 2.76
C GLU A 73 -14.49 -1.83 3.09
N ILE A 74 -13.34 -1.98 2.42
CA ILE A 74 -12.43 -3.10 2.62
C ILE A 74 -11.72 -2.97 3.97
N ARG A 75 -11.82 -4.02 4.79
CA ARG A 75 -11.22 -4.08 6.14
C ARG A 75 -10.04 -5.03 6.17
N ILE A 76 -9.03 -4.66 6.96
CA ILE A 76 -7.81 -5.45 7.15
C ILE A 76 -8.07 -6.57 8.15
N SER A 77 -7.56 -7.76 7.88
CA SER A 77 -7.60 -8.88 8.82
C SER A 77 -6.33 -8.89 9.69
N TYR A 78 -6.50 -8.90 11.01
CA TYR A 78 -5.40 -9.09 11.96
C TYR A 78 -5.42 -10.48 12.61
N THR A 79 -6.13 -11.45 12.00
CA THR A 79 -6.08 -12.86 12.45
C THR A 79 -4.66 -13.42 12.40
N GLU A 80 -3.86 -12.90 11.47
CA GLU A 80 -2.42 -13.07 11.43
C GLU A 80 -1.73 -11.74 11.74
N ASN A 81 -0.59 -11.81 12.43
CA ASN A 81 0.26 -10.64 12.70
C ASN A 81 1.03 -10.18 11.44
N TRP A 82 0.31 -9.90 10.35
CA TRP A 82 0.88 -9.58 9.04
C TRP A 82 1.78 -8.36 9.08
N ASN A 83 1.44 -7.38 9.91
CA ASN A 83 2.14 -6.12 10.05
C ASN A 83 3.52 -6.33 10.70
N ILE A 84 3.59 -7.18 11.73
CA ILE A 84 4.86 -7.63 12.33
C ILE A 84 5.67 -8.47 11.33
N LYS A 85 5.01 -9.37 10.57
CA LYS A 85 5.68 -10.17 9.54
C LYS A 85 6.28 -9.26 8.46
N ALA A 86 5.52 -8.28 7.96
CA ALA A 86 5.95 -7.32 6.94
C ALA A 86 7.13 -6.47 7.43
N TRP A 87 7.07 -5.95 8.66
CA TRP A 87 8.19 -5.24 9.28
C TRP A 87 9.46 -6.10 9.29
N ARG A 88 9.38 -7.33 9.80
CA ARG A 88 10.51 -8.26 9.82
C ARG A 88 11.04 -8.58 8.41
N THR A 89 10.18 -8.67 7.41
CA THR A 89 10.59 -8.87 6.02
C THR A 89 11.40 -7.67 5.52
N ILE A 90 10.94 -6.44 5.79
CA ILE A 90 11.65 -5.22 5.40
C ILE A 90 13.01 -5.10 6.10
N THR A 91 13.06 -5.30 7.43
CA THR A 91 14.31 -5.27 8.19
C THR A 91 15.29 -6.32 7.68
N SER A 92 14.83 -7.54 7.41
CA SER A 92 15.68 -8.62 6.87
C SER A 92 16.25 -8.27 5.49
N ALA A 93 15.43 -7.66 4.62
CA ALA A 93 15.84 -7.29 3.27
C ALA A 93 16.79 -6.10 3.22
N TYR A 94 16.60 -5.10 4.08
CA TYR A 94 17.23 -3.78 3.91
C TYR A 94 18.04 -3.27 5.11
N SER A 95 18.12 -3.97 6.24
CA SER A 95 18.90 -3.51 7.41
C SER A 95 20.38 -3.21 7.14
N LYS A 96 20.95 -3.78 6.08
CA LYS A 96 22.34 -3.52 5.64
C LYS A 96 22.45 -2.44 4.56
N SER A 97 21.34 -1.83 4.16
CA SER A 97 21.33 -0.76 3.16
C SER A 97 21.75 0.56 3.81
N ILE A 98 22.44 1.39 3.04
CA ILE A 98 23.09 2.63 3.51
C ILE A 98 22.12 3.65 4.14
N TYR A 99 20.83 3.61 3.79
CA TYR A 99 19.82 4.56 4.30
C TYR A 99 18.81 3.92 5.25
N PHE A 100 18.94 2.64 5.61
CA PHE A 100 17.91 1.98 6.41
C PHE A 100 17.69 2.64 7.76
N GLU A 101 18.77 2.94 8.48
CA GLU A 101 18.73 3.55 9.81
C GLU A 101 18.01 4.91 9.79
N TYR A 102 18.14 5.68 8.71
CA TYR A 102 17.47 6.96 8.55
C TYR A 102 15.94 6.82 8.44
N PHE A 103 15.46 5.75 7.78
CA PHE A 103 14.03 5.51 7.56
C PHE A 103 13.43 4.49 8.54
N GLU A 104 14.23 3.93 9.44
CA GLU A 104 13.85 2.77 10.25
C GLU A 104 12.59 3.06 11.07
N ASP A 105 12.61 4.16 11.81
CA ASP A 105 11.54 4.53 12.73
C ASP A 105 10.23 4.81 11.98
N ASP A 106 10.28 5.53 10.85
CA ASP A 106 9.09 5.84 10.05
C ASP A 106 8.44 4.57 9.49
N ILE A 107 9.25 3.67 8.91
CA ILE A 107 8.77 2.40 8.35
C ILE A 107 8.21 1.51 9.47
N LYS A 108 8.91 1.43 10.60
CA LYS A 108 8.46 0.64 11.75
C LYS A 108 7.14 1.19 12.30
N ASN A 109 7.03 2.50 12.47
CA ASN A 109 5.82 3.16 12.96
C ASN A 109 4.63 2.86 12.06
N PHE A 110 4.80 2.98 10.73
CA PHE A 110 3.79 2.63 9.74
C PHE A 110 3.27 1.18 9.92
N PHE A 111 4.17 0.20 10.05
CA PHE A 111 3.76 -1.20 10.24
C PHE A 111 3.25 -1.51 11.67
N THR A 112 3.61 -0.73 12.68
CA THR A 112 3.08 -0.94 14.04
C THR A 112 1.70 -0.31 14.24
N ASN A 113 1.35 0.71 13.45
CA ASN A 113 0.02 1.30 13.42
C ASN A 113 -1.02 0.29 12.91
N LYS A 114 -2.20 0.28 13.55
CA LYS A 114 -3.32 -0.56 13.13
C LYS A 114 -4.38 0.28 12.46
N TYR A 115 -4.54 0.05 11.16
CA TYR A 115 -5.62 0.62 10.36
C TYR A 115 -6.78 -0.37 10.31
N GLU A 116 -7.99 0.13 10.44
CA GLU A 116 -9.19 -0.69 10.31
C GLU A 116 -9.50 -0.98 8.84
N LYS A 117 -9.45 0.07 8.00
CA LYS A 117 -9.73 -0.01 6.57
C LYS A 117 -8.45 -0.01 5.76
N LEU A 118 -8.49 -0.69 4.62
CA LEU A 118 -7.38 -0.73 3.67
C LEU A 118 -7.11 0.63 3.04
N ILE A 119 -8.17 1.42 2.78
CA ILE A 119 -7.98 2.73 2.16
C ILE A 119 -7.22 3.69 3.08
N ASP A 120 -7.47 3.65 4.39
CA ASP A 120 -6.80 4.49 5.37
C ASP A 120 -5.30 4.14 5.44
N LEU A 121 -4.97 2.84 5.41
CA LEU A 121 -3.58 2.37 5.30
C LEU A 121 -2.89 2.90 4.04
N ASN A 122 -3.55 2.84 2.89
CA ASN A 122 -2.95 3.24 1.61
C ASN A 122 -2.76 4.75 1.48
N LEU A 123 -3.60 5.55 2.14
CA LEU A 123 -3.52 7.01 2.12
C LEU A 123 -2.52 7.59 3.14
N ASP A 124 -2.02 6.77 4.07
CA ASP A 124 -1.00 7.17 5.05
C ASP A 124 0.44 6.99 4.53
N ILE A 125 0.58 6.53 3.29
CA ILE A 125 1.86 6.38 2.56
C ILE A 125 2.20 7.70 1.86
#